data_AF-A0A7V3UI22-F1
#
_entry.id   AF-A0A7V3UI22-F1
#
_cell.length_a   1.000
_cell.length_b   1.000
_cell.length_c   1.000
_cell.angle_alpha   90.00
_cell.angle_beta   90.00
_cell.angle_gamma   90.00
#
_symmetry.space_group_name_H-M   'P 1'
#
loop_
_entity.id
_entity.type
_entity.pdbx_description
1 polymer ?
#
loop_
_entity_poly.entity_id
_entity_poly.type
_entity_poly.pdbx_seq_one_letter_code
_entity_poly.pdbx_strand_id
1 'polypeptide(L)'
;MAAYQFPAQGGKVSRRAFLKKSLTLAASLVLANRSVTRLTRSEAFAAEKVDKSKLSKELNVYNWYDYIGETTLADFEKEFGVKVNYDTYDSNDVLLAKLQTGATGYDVIVPSDYMVRIMIKEGMLAPLELTNL
;
A
#
# COMPACT_ATOMS: atom_id res chain seq x y z
N MET A 1 -32.25 14.88 -39.45
CA MET A 1 -30.90 15.26 -39.95
C MET A 1 -30.91 16.75 -40.25
N ALA A 2 -30.24 17.55 -39.42
CA ALA A 2 -29.93 18.94 -39.70
C ALA A 2 -28.60 19.25 -38.99
N ALA A 3 -27.60 19.65 -39.78
CA ALA A 3 -26.29 20.05 -39.29
C ALA A 3 -26.39 21.41 -38.60
N TYR A 4 -25.76 21.54 -37.43
CA TYR A 4 -25.52 22.84 -36.81
C TYR A 4 -24.02 23.03 -36.60
N GLN A 5 -23.50 24.02 -37.32
CA GLN A 5 -22.10 24.41 -37.34
C GLN A 5 -21.92 25.56 -36.34
N PHE A 6 -20.98 25.41 -35.41
CA PHE A 6 -20.59 26.47 -34.47
C PHE A 6 -19.60 27.43 -35.15
N PRO A 7 -19.76 28.76 -35.05
CA PRO A 7 -18.68 29.71 -35.23
C PRO A 7 -18.16 30.19 -33.87
N ALA A 8 -16.85 30.33 -33.71
CA ALA A 8 -16.25 31.53 -33.10
C ALA A 8 -14.71 31.43 -33.06
N GLN A 9 -14.12 32.48 -33.61
CA GLN A 9 -12.72 32.84 -33.56
C GLN A 9 -12.27 33.27 -32.15
N GLY A 10 -10.95 33.14 -31.90
CA GLY A 10 -10.19 34.27 -31.33
C GLY A 10 -9.59 34.10 -29.94
N GLY A 11 -8.24 34.12 -29.89
CA GLY A 11 -7.49 34.56 -28.70
C GLY A 11 -6.49 33.53 -28.15
N LYS A 12 -5.28 33.46 -28.73
CA LYS A 12 -4.17 32.68 -28.17
C LYS A 12 -3.68 33.31 -26.86
N VAL A 13 -4.17 32.85 -25.71
CA VAL A 13 -3.59 33.20 -24.41
C VAL A 13 -2.36 32.32 -24.16
N SER A 14 -1.19 32.95 -24.08
CA SER A 14 0.10 32.29 -23.85
C SER A 14 0.22 31.77 -22.40
N ARG A 15 0.68 30.52 -22.25
CA ARG A 15 0.86 29.82 -20.95
C ARG A 15 1.69 30.62 -19.93
N ARG A 16 2.60 31.48 -20.38
CA ARG A 16 3.42 32.35 -19.50
C ARG A 16 2.66 33.55 -18.93
N ALA A 17 1.62 34.02 -19.62
CA ALA A 17 0.73 35.07 -19.09
C ALA A 17 -0.20 34.53 -17.99
N PHE A 18 -0.52 33.23 -18.04
CA PHE A 18 -1.28 32.54 -17.00
C PHE A 18 -0.44 32.30 -15.74
N LEU A 19 0.82 31.87 -15.90
CA LEU A 19 1.76 31.61 -14.79
C LEU A 19 2.12 32.86 -13.96
N LYS A 20 2.17 34.05 -14.58
CA LYS A 20 2.44 35.30 -13.85
C LYS A 20 1.22 35.88 -13.12
N LYS A 21 -0.01 35.58 -13.57
CA LYS A 21 -1.24 36.02 -12.91
C LYS A 21 -1.74 35.06 -11.83
N SER A 22 -1.28 33.80 -11.82
CA SER A 22 -1.71 32.81 -10.81
C SER A 22 -0.86 32.78 -9.53
N LEU A 23 0.30 33.44 -9.49
CA LEU A 23 1.22 33.36 -8.34
C LEU A 23 1.02 34.47 -7.30
N THR A 24 0.21 35.49 -7.57
CA THR A 24 0.08 36.69 -6.70
C THR A 24 -1.28 36.85 -6.01
N LEU A 25 -2.12 35.80 -5.98
CA LEU A 25 -3.44 35.86 -5.29
C LEU A 25 -3.72 34.71 -4.31
N ALA A 26 -2.71 33.96 -3.86
CA ALA A 26 -2.89 32.92 -2.84
C ALA A 26 -2.03 33.14 -1.58
N ALA A 27 -1.61 34.38 -1.32
CA ALA A 27 -0.89 34.75 -0.10
C ALA A 27 -1.77 35.46 0.94
N SER A 28 -3.08 35.50 0.77
CA SER A 28 -3.96 36.13 1.76
C SER A 28 -5.33 35.48 1.75
N LEU A 29 -5.73 35.00 2.93
CA LEU A 29 -7.10 34.58 3.29
C LEU A 29 -7.51 33.13 2.96
N VAL A 30 -7.01 32.18 3.75
CA VAL A 30 -7.83 31.05 4.21
C VAL A 30 -7.54 30.77 5.69
N LEU A 31 -7.94 31.71 6.54
CA LEU A 31 -8.42 31.38 7.89
C LEU A 31 -9.91 31.02 7.73
N ALA A 32 -10.32 29.91 8.33
CA ALA A 32 -11.70 29.38 8.36
C ALA A 32 -12.20 28.64 7.11
N ASN A 33 -11.71 27.42 6.89
CA ASN A 33 -12.61 26.29 6.62
C ASN A 33 -11.92 24.94 6.99
N ARG A 34 -12.22 24.41 8.19
CA ARG A 34 -11.69 23.15 8.73
C ARG A 34 -12.31 21.90 8.07
N SER A 35 -12.31 21.79 6.74
CA SER A 35 -12.91 20.62 6.06
C SER A 35 -12.35 20.24 4.70
N VAL A 36 -11.32 20.91 4.16
CA VAL A 36 -10.77 20.62 2.82
C VAL A 36 -9.25 20.40 2.84
N THR A 37 -8.77 19.66 3.83
CA THR A 37 -7.40 19.12 3.82
C THR A 37 -7.51 17.59 3.74
N ARG A 38 -7.93 17.10 2.59
CA ARG A 38 -8.11 15.66 2.34
C ARG A 38 -7.59 15.26 0.97
N LEU A 39 -6.43 15.77 0.56
CA LEU A 39 -5.75 15.38 -0.69
C LEU A 39 -4.22 15.45 -0.58
N THR A 40 -3.63 14.87 0.47
CA THR A 40 -2.25 14.33 0.46
C THR A 40 -2.18 13.12 1.39
N ARG A 41 -2.97 12.08 1.11
CA ARG A 41 -2.96 10.81 1.87
C ARG A 41 -1.63 10.04 1.72
N SER A 42 -0.80 10.38 0.74
CA SER A 42 0.50 9.73 0.51
C SER A 42 1.58 10.15 1.52
N GLU A 43 1.51 11.33 2.11
CA GLU A 43 2.48 11.80 3.12
C GLU A 43 2.06 11.41 4.54
N ALA A 44 0.78 11.08 4.76
CA ALA A 44 0.25 10.66 6.05
C ALA A 44 0.67 9.23 6.44
N PHE A 45 0.96 8.35 5.47
CA PHE A 45 1.53 7.03 5.75
C PHE A 45 2.99 7.09 6.24
N ALA A 46 3.70 8.17 5.93
CA ALA A 46 5.14 8.26 6.18
C ALA A 46 5.50 8.68 7.62
N ALA A 47 4.54 8.94 8.50
CA ALA A 47 4.83 9.59 9.79
C ALA A 47 4.05 9.04 11.01
N GLU A 48 3.40 7.88 10.92
CA GLU A 48 3.04 7.15 12.12
C GLU A 48 4.27 6.38 12.61
N LYS A 49 4.92 6.90 13.66
CA LYS A 49 6.07 6.22 14.28
C LYS A 49 5.58 4.88 14.82
N VAL A 50 6.01 3.79 14.18
CA VAL A 50 5.78 2.43 14.67
C VAL A 50 6.26 2.33 16.12
N ASP A 51 5.34 1.99 17.03
CA ASP A 51 5.66 1.75 18.43
C ASP A 51 6.41 0.42 18.55
N LYS A 52 7.75 0.49 18.51
CA LYS A 52 8.63 -0.67 18.57
C LYS A 52 8.45 -1.51 19.83
N SER A 53 7.87 -0.96 20.90
CA SER A 53 7.60 -1.71 22.13
C SER A 53 6.50 -2.78 21.95
N LYS A 54 5.68 -2.66 20.91
CA LYS A 54 4.59 -3.59 20.58
C LYS A 54 4.97 -4.65 19.54
N LEU A 55 6.18 -4.59 18.99
CA LEU A 55 6.60 -5.51 17.94
C LEU A 55 6.96 -6.88 18.54
N SER A 56 6.66 -7.94 17.79
CA SER A 56 7.18 -9.28 18.09
C SER A 56 8.69 -9.31 17.91
N LYS A 57 9.36 -10.25 18.59
CA LYS A 57 10.82 -10.44 18.44
C LYS A 57 11.17 -11.19 17.16
N GLU A 58 10.27 -12.04 16.69
CA GLU A 58 10.43 -12.84 15.49
C GLU A 58 9.18 -12.73 14.61
N LEU A 59 9.38 -12.90 13.30
CA LEU A 59 8.34 -12.95 12.28
C LEU A 59 8.61 -14.15 11.37
N ASN A 60 7.64 -15.05 11.24
CA ASN A 60 7.74 -16.24 10.40
C ASN A 60 6.97 -16.01 9.09
N VAL A 61 7.70 -15.99 7.97
CA VAL A 61 7.16 -15.68 6.66
C VAL A 61 7.32 -16.88 5.73
N TYR A 62 6.27 -17.22 5.00
CA TYR A 62 6.30 -18.23 3.95
C TYR A 62 5.86 -17.63 2.61
N ASN A 63 6.80 -17.50 1.68
CA ASN A 63 6.57 -16.82 0.40
C ASN A 63 7.03 -17.68 -0.77
N TRP A 64 6.78 -17.23 -1.99
CA TRP A 64 7.32 -17.81 -3.20
C TRP A 64 8.86 -17.71 -3.24
N TYR A 65 9.47 -18.72 -3.86
CA TYR A 65 10.88 -18.69 -4.22
C TYR A 65 11.18 -17.49 -5.14
N ASP A 66 12.31 -16.82 -4.89
CA ASP A 66 12.83 -15.69 -5.69
C ASP A 66 11.89 -14.48 -5.82
N TYR A 67 11.04 -14.24 -4.80
CA TYR A 67 10.03 -13.16 -4.81
C TYR A 67 10.30 -12.06 -3.77
N ILE A 68 11.55 -11.90 -3.32
CA ILE A 68 11.97 -10.88 -2.37
C ILE A 68 13.30 -10.26 -2.79
N GLY A 69 13.48 -8.96 -2.53
CA GLY A 69 14.73 -8.27 -2.85
C GLY A 69 15.88 -8.72 -1.96
N GLU A 70 17.10 -8.66 -2.49
CA GLU A 70 18.32 -9.14 -1.82
C GLU A 70 18.55 -8.52 -0.44
N THR A 71 18.21 -7.24 -0.26
CA THR A 71 18.40 -6.52 1.01
C THR A 71 17.13 -6.39 1.85
N THR A 72 15.96 -6.74 1.31
CA THR A 72 14.66 -6.42 1.92
C THR A 72 14.53 -6.98 3.33
N LEU A 73 14.96 -8.22 3.55
CA LEU A 73 14.93 -8.84 4.88
C LEU A 73 15.89 -8.12 5.84
N ALA A 74 17.15 -7.94 5.45
CA ALA A 74 18.16 -7.30 6.29
C ALA A 74 17.79 -5.86 6.66
N ASP A 75 17.24 -5.09 5.71
CA ASP A 75 16.79 -3.73 5.94
C ASP A 75 15.59 -3.71 6.91
N PHE A 76 14.64 -4.62 6.75
CA PHE A 76 13.49 -4.76 7.66
C PHE A 76 13.94 -5.15 9.08
N GLU A 77 14.81 -6.16 9.22
CA GLU A 77 15.32 -6.59 10.52
C GLU A 77 16.07 -5.44 11.23
N LYS A 78 16.87 -4.69 10.50
CA LYS A 78 17.61 -3.54 11.01
C LYS A 78 16.69 -2.39 11.42
N GLU A 79 15.67 -2.10 10.64
CA GLU A 79 14.75 -1.00 10.90
C GLU A 79 13.88 -1.30 12.14
N PHE A 80 13.32 -2.51 12.22
CA PHE A 80 12.32 -2.85 13.23
C PHE A 80 12.88 -3.61 14.43
N GLY A 81 14.10 -4.16 14.35
CA GLY A 81 14.70 -4.96 15.43
C GLY A 81 14.01 -6.31 15.62
N VAL A 82 13.41 -6.84 14.55
CA VAL A 82 12.68 -8.11 14.50
C VAL A 82 13.49 -9.09 13.67
N LYS A 83 13.60 -10.35 14.11
CA LYS A 83 14.22 -11.41 13.30
C LYS A 83 13.18 -12.02 12.34
N VAL A 84 13.51 -12.16 11.07
CA VAL A 84 12.61 -12.77 10.08
C VAL A 84 13.07 -14.19 9.76
N ASN A 85 12.27 -15.17 10.15
CA ASN A 85 12.42 -16.55 9.71
C ASN A 85 11.68 -16.70 8.37
N TYR A 86 12.43 -16.85 7.27
CA TYR A 86 11.87 -16.80 5.92
C TYR A 86 12.01 -18.15 5.21
N ASP A 87 10.88 -18.78 4.91
CA ASP A 87 10.80 -20.01 4.12
C ASP A 87 10.25 -19.72 2.72
N THR A 88 10.56 -20.59 1.76
CA THR A 88 10.07 -20.47 0.39
C THR A 88 9.36 -21.72 -0.15
N TYR A 89 8.44 -21.52 -1.09
CA TYR A 89 7.76 -22.57 -1.86
C TYR A 89 7.67 -22.24 -3.34
N ASP A 90 7.35 -23.23 -4.15
CA ASP A 90 7.27 -23.15 -5.62
C ASP A 90 5.85 -23.29 -6.18
N SER A 91 4.88 -23.70 -5.35
CA SER A 91 3.48 -23.90 -5.73
C SER A 91 2.53 -23.71 -4.56
N ASN A 92 1.28 -23.32 -4.86
CA ASN A 92 0.23 -23.21 -3.84
C ASN A 92 -0.11 -24.58 -3.22
N ASP A 93 0.06 -25.68 -3.95
CA ASP A 93 -0.20 -27.02 -3.43
C ASP A 93 0.80 -27.41 -2.34
N VAL A 94 2.09 -27.06 -2.52
CA VAL A 94 3.13 -27.24 -1.50
C VAL A 94 2.84 -26.38 -0.27
N LEU A 95 2.45 -25.10 -0.47
CA LEU A 95 2.01 -24.22 0.61
C LEU A 95 0.86 -24.85 1.42
N LEU A 96 -0.21 -25.26 0.74
CA LEU A 96 -1.41 -25.81 1.37
C LEU A 96 -1.10 -27.11 2.13
N ALA A 97 -0.38 -28.04 1.50
CA ALA A 97 -0.01 -29.30 2.10
C ALA A 97 0.82 -29.10 3.39
N LYS A 98 1.77 -28.16 3.38
CA LYS A 98 2.59 -27.84 4.56
C LYS A 98 1.73 -27.30 5.72
N LEU A 99 0.80 -26.39 5.44
CA LEU A 99 -0.08 -25.83 6.47
C LEU A 99 -1.05 -26.88 7.03
N GLN A 100 -1.64 -27.72 6.17
CA GLN A 100 -2.59 -28.77 6.59
C GLN A 100 -1.92 -29.90 7.38
N THR A 101 -0.63 -30.16 7.16
CA THR A 101 0.16 -31.14 7.92
C THR A 101 0.62 -30.62 9.29
N GLY A 102 0.19 -29.41 9.68
CA GLY A 102 0.35 -28.87 11.02
C GLY A 102 1.46 -27.84 11.17
N ALA A 103 2.14 -27.44 10.08
CA ALA A 103 3.14 -26.36 10.12
C ALA A 103 2.47 -24.98 10.16
N THR A 104 1.76 -24.68 11.24
CA THR A 104 0.94 -23.46 11.43
C THR A 104 1.70 -22.28 12.03
N GLY A 105 3.00 -22.42 12.29
CA GLY A 105 3.83 -21.38 12.92
C GLY A 105 4.16 -20.16 12.05
N TYR A 106 3.47 -19.96 10.93
CA TYR A 106 3.70 -18.83 10.03
C TYR A 106 2.77 -17.67 10.37
N ASP A 107 3.35 -16.48 10.50
CA ASP A 107 2.63 -15.23 10.76
C ASP A 107 2.12 -14.60 9.46
N VAL A 108 2.89 -14.72 8.37
CA VAL A 108 2.56 -14.18 7.04
C VAL A 108 2.80 -15.23 5.97
N ILE A 109 1.81 -15.43 5.11
CA ILE A 109 1.90 -16.28 3.92
C ILE A 109 1.47 -15.51 2.66
N VAL A 110 1.95 -15.92 1.48
CA VAL A 110 1.72 -15.19 0.21
C VAL A 110 1.04 -16.04 -0.88
N PRO A 111 -0.12 -16.68 -0.62
CA PRO A 111 -0.83 -17.49 -1.62
C PRO A 111 -1.30 -16.69 -2.84
N SER A 112 -1.55 -17.39 -3.97
CA SER A 112 -2.25 -16.78 -5.11
C SER A 112 -3.73 -16.49 -4.80
N ASP A 113 -4.36 -15.61 -5.59
CA ASP A 113 -5.72 -15.12 -5.36
C ASP A 113 -6.76 -16.24 -5.16
N TYR A 114 -6.68 -17.31 -5.96
CA TYR A 114 -7.62 -18.42 -5.87
C TYR A 114 -7.43 -19.22 -4.59
N MET A 115 -6.18 -19.36 -4.15
CA MET A 115 -5.83 -20.11 -2.95
C MET A 115 -6.28 -19.34 -1.69
N VAL A 116 -6.15 -18.00 -1.68
CA VAL A 116 -6.74 -17.16 -0.63
C VAL A 116 -8.24 -17.44 -0.48
N ARG A 117 -9.00 -17.51 -1.59
CA ARG A 117 -10.45 -17.79 -1.53
C ARG A 117 -10.76 -19.17 -0.94
N ILE A 118 -9.92 -20.18 -1.21
CA ILE A 118 -10.07 -21.52 -0.64
C ILE A 118 -9.77 -21.49 0.86
N MET A 119 -8.63 -20.92 1.25
CA MET A 119 -8.20 -20.83 2.65
C MET A 119 -9.17 -20.03 3.53
N ILE A 120 -9.83 -19.00 2.99
CA ILE A 120 -10.91 -18.29 3.70
C ILE A 120 -12.08 -19.23 3.97
N LYS A 121 -12.52 -20.01 2.98
CA LYS A 121 -13.63 -20.96 3.13
C LYS A 121 -13.31 -22.07 4.12
N GLU A 122 -12.04 -22.47 4.20
CA GLU A 122 -11.54 -23.48 5.13
C GLU A 122 -11.23 -22.90 6.53
N GLY A 123 -11.39 -21.59 6.74
CA GLY A 123 -11.15 -20.94 8.03
C GLY A 123 -9.68 -20.92 8.44
N MET A 124 -8.76 -20.98 7.47
CA MET A 124 -7.31 -21.05 7.71
C MET A 124 -6.65 -19.68 7.90
N LEU A 125 -7.34 -18.58 7.57
CA LEU A 125 -6.78 -17.23 7.62
C LEU A 125 -7.45 -16.39 8.69
N ALA A 126 -6.65 -15.63 9.43
CA ALA A 126 -7.14 -14.58 10.31
C ALA A 126 -7.66 -13.37 9.51
N PRO A 127 -8.73 -12.69 9.98
CA PRO A 127 -9.14 -11.41 9.41
C PRO A 127 -8.05 -10.34 9.59
N LEU A 128 -7.96 -9.41 8.65
CA LEU A 128 -7.03 -8.29 8.73
C LEU A 128 -7.60 -7.16 9.60
N GLU A 129 -6.88 -6.81 10.66
CA GLU A 129 -7.21 -5.68 11.54
C GLU A 129 -6.73 -4.36 10.92
N LEU A 130 -7.61 -3.72 10.13
CA LEU A 130 -7.28 -2.52 9.34
C LEU A 130 -6.99 -1.27 10.18
N THR A 131 -7.31 -1.26 11.47
CA THR A 131 -7.01 -0.13 12.36
C THR A 131 -5.53 -0.02 12.72
N ASN A 132 -4.75 -1.07 12.45
CA ASN A 132 -3.32 -1.15 12.76
C ASN A 132 -2.43 -1.00 11.49
N LEU A 133 -3.01 -0.52 10.38
CA LEU A 133 -2.35 -0.31 9.08
C LEU A 133 -2.36 1.17 8.67
#